data_AF-B3N8W8-F1
#
_entry.id   AF-B3N8W8-F1
#
_cell.length_a   1.000
_cell.length_b   1.000
_cell.length_c   1.000
_cell.angle_alpha   90.00
_cell.angle_beta   90.00
_cell.angle_gamma   90.00
#
_symmetry.space_group_name_H-M   'P 1'
#
loop_
_entity.id
_entity.type
_entity.pdbx_description
1 polymer ?
#
loop_
_entity_poly.entity_id
_entity_poly.type
_entity_poly.pdbx_seq_one_letter_code
_entity_poly.pdbx_strand_id
1 'polypeptide(L)'
;MLRRIVPSVRLALQVPRATTTAVRSTSGSVYEPDYLESLKPQFPQYDSLNVQIKGYDYPQLESYQRFLHGVAEYLELDVSDCYALPPQQTTVQRLRPNSTVIESEYKLTTYERNLQLNNVDAPVYPQFLRLAQAALPEGVSLRVQEHTDDCEERRYVPDKELLDLKVELERMGGPTTTKKK
;
A
#
# COMPACT_ATOMS: atom_id res chain seq x y z
N MET A 1 62.39 56.33 25.15
CA MET A 1 63.55 55.48 24.76
C MET A 1 63.19 54.06 25.17
N LEU A 2 63.45 52.96 24.44
CA LEU A 2 64.18 52.75 23.18
C LEU A 2 63.31 52.03 22.12
N ARG A 3 63.74 52.08 20.86
CA ARG A 3 63.25 51.23 19.75
C ARG A 3 63.80 49.80 19.88
N ARG A 4 63.10 48.79 19.33
CA ARG A 4 63.79 47.63 18.73
C ARG A 4 63.11 47.11 17.45
N ILE A 5 63.97 46.84 16.47
CA ILE A 5 63.83 46.61 15.02
C ILE A 5 64.70 45.36 14.78
N VAL A 6 64.36 44.27 14.08
CA VAL A 6 63.30 43.80 13.12
C VAL A 6 63.26 42.23 13.24
N PRO A 7 62.70 41.37 12.33
CA PRO A 7 61.86 41.54 11.13
C PRO A 7 60.61 40.62 11.01
N SER A 8 59.76 40.91 10.01
CA SER A 8 58.74 39.98 9.52
C SER A 8 59.35 38.82 8.73
N VAL A 9 58.98 37.58 9.06
CA VAL A 9 59.10 36.42 8.16
C VAL A 9 57.69 36.06 7.69
N ARG A 10 57.33 36.46 6.46
CA ARG A 10 56.10 35.97 5.80
C ARG A 10 56.41 34.60 5.19
N LEU A 11 55.99 33.54 5.86
CA LEU A 11 55.95 32.21 5.26
C LEU A 11 54.86 32.20 4.17
N ALA A 12 55.25 32.11 2.91
CA ALA A 12 54.30 32.03 1.80
C ALA A 12 53.72 30.61 1.71
N LEU A 13 52.56 30.40 2.34
CA LEU A 13 51.74 29.20 2.12
C LEU A 13 51.16 29.26 0.70
N GLN A 14 51.88 28.69 -0.27
CA GLN A 14 51.32 28.38 -1.58
C GLN A 14 50.30 27.25 -1.42
N VAL A 15 49.02 27.61 -1.40
CA VAL A 15 47.93 26.64 -1.58
C VAL A 15 47.99 26.12 -3.01
N PRO A 16 48.20 24.82 -3.27
CA PRO A 16 48.07 24.29 -4.62
C PRO A 16 46.61 24.46 -5.06
N ARG A 17 46.39 25.18 -6.16
CA ARG A 17 45.08 25.20 -6.83
C ARG A 17 44.77 23.77 -7.26
N ALA A 18 43.85 23.12 -6.55
CA ALA A 18 43.25 21.89 -7.02
C ALA A 18 42.60 22.17 -8.38
N THR A 19 43.17 21.62 -9.44
CA THR A 19 42.57 21.69 -10.77
C THR A 19 41.35 20.79 -10.74
N THR A 20 40.16 21.38 -10.58
CA THR A 20 38.90 20.64 -10.61
C THR A 20 38.67 20.12 -12.03
N THR A 21 39.27 18.97 -12.34
CA THR A 21 38.91 18.16 -13.51
C THR A 21 37.44 17.80 -13.38
N ALA A 22 36.61 18.47 -14.18
CA ALA A 22 35.21 18.13 -14.31
C ALA A 22 35.10 16.75 -14.97
N VAL A 23 35.12 15.70 -14.14
CA VAL A 23 34.79 14.35 -14.57
C VAL A 23 33.32 14.41 -15.00
N ARG A 24 33.09 14.42 -16.32
CA ARG A 24 31.76 14.14 -16.86
C ARG A 24 31.39 12.73 -16.42
N SER A 25 30.48 12.64 -15.45
CA SER A 25 29.83 11.38 -15.09
C SER A 25 28.95 10.94 -16.26
N THR A 26 29.53 10.21 -17.22
CA THR A 26 28.77 9.43 -18.20
C THR A 26 28.26 8.18 -17.48
N SER A 27 27.23 8.36 -16.66
CA SER A 27 26.58 7.29 -15.91
C SER A 27 25.49 6.55 -16.70
N GLY A 28 25.23 6.96 -17.95
CA GLY A 28 24.32 6.25 -18.84
C GLY A 28 24.90 4.89 -19.23
N SER A 29 24.07 3.86 -19.12
CA SER A 29 24.35 2.52 -19.63
C SER A 29 24.74 2.56 -21.12
N VAL A 30 25.81 1.86 -21.51
CA VAL A 30 26.25 1.74 -22.93
C VAL A 30 25.17 1.10 -23.82
N TYR A 31 24.17 0.43 -23.23
CA TYR A 31 23.13 -0.33 -23.93
C TYR A 31 21.70 0.16 -23.69
N GLU A 32 21.42 0.96 -22.65
CA GLU A 32 20.10 1.59 -22.45
C GLU A 32 20.16 3.08 -22.82
N PRO A 33 19.28 3.58 -23.69
CA PRO A 33 19.18 5.02 -23.95
C PRO A 33 18.76 5.81 -22.70
N ASP A 34 19.32 7.01 -22.52
CA ASP A 34 19.07 7.92 -21.39
C ASP A 34 17.57 8.13 -21.06
N TYR A 35 16.68 8.03 -22.05
CA TYR A 35 15.24 8.17 -21.83
C TYR A 35 14.67 7.05 -20.95
N LEU A 36 15.19 5.82 -21.01
CA LEU A 36 14.76 4.71 -20.15
C LEU A 36 15.15 4.94 -18.69
N GLU A 37 16.27 5.60 -18.44
CA GLU A 37 16.66 6.01 -17.09
C GLU A 37 15.77 7.16 -16.58
N SER A 38 15.38 8.10 -17.45
CA SER A 38 14.46 9.20 -17.10
C SER A 38 13.00 8.77 -16.88
N LEU A 39 12.60 7.60 -17.37
CA LEU A 39 11.26 7.02 -17.19
C LEU A 39 11.13 6.18 -15.91
N LYS A 40 12.24 5.85 -15.24
CA LYS A 40 12.20 5.16 -13.94
C LYS A 40 11.67 6.16 -12.89
N PRO A 41 10.72 5.76 -12.02
CA PRO A 41 10.17 6.66 -11.02
C PRO A 41 11.27 7.18 -10.08
N GLN A 42 11.16 8.44 -9.65
CA GLN A 42 12.17 9.10 -8.81
C GLN A 42 12.33 8.41 -7.44
N PHE A 43 11.27 7.76 -6.98
CA PHE A 43 11.19 7.03 -5.72
C PHE A 43 10.75 5.58 -5.99
N PRO A 44 11.07 4.63 -5.10
CA PRO A 44 10.42 3.33 -5.14
C PRO A 44 8.91 3.51 -4.91
N GLN A 45 8.12 2.88 -5.77
CA GLN A 45 6.66 2.89 -5.73
C GLN A 45 6.13 1.52 -5.33
N TYR A 46 4.97 1.49 -4.68
CA TYR A 46 4.21 0.27 -4.44
C TYR A 46 3.13 0.13 -5.51
N ASP A 47 3.05 -1.02 -6.18
CA ASP A 47 2.20 -1.23 -7.37
C ASP A 47 0.71 -0.96 -7.09
N SER A 48 0.08 -1.76 -6.24
CA SER A 48 -1.34 -1.64 -5.87
C SER A 48 -1.57 -2.02 -4.41
N LEU A 49 -2.18 -1.12 -3.64
CA LEU A 49 -2.44 -1.28 -2.20
C LEU A 49 -3.93 -1.13 -1.90
N ASN A 50 -4.50 -2.11 -1.20
CA ASN A 50 -5.87 -2.09 -0.69
C ASN A 50 -5.89 -1.62 0.77
N VAL A 51 -6.50 -0.46 1.01
CA VAL A 51 -6.80 0.06 2.34
C VAL A 51 -8.20 -0.44 2.73
N GLN A 52 -8.23 -1.52 3.52
CA GLN A 52 -9.43 -2.19 4.00
C GLN A 52 -9.91 -1.57 5.31
N ILE A 53 -11.18 -1.19 5.33
CA ILE A 53 -11.87 -0.56 6.45
C ILE A 53 -13.05 -1.46 6.83
N LYS A 54 -13.14 -1.89 8.10
CA LYS A 54 -14.28 -2.66 8.60
C LYS A 54 -14.87 -2.06 9.86
N GLY A 55 -16.19 -2.09 9.97
CA GLY A 55 -16.92 -1.61 11.14
C GLY A 55 -18.31 -2.25 11.25
N TYR A 56 -18.93 -2.10 12.43
CA TYR A 56 -20.31 -2.55 12.66
C TYR A 56 -21.34 -1.50 12.29
N ASP A 57 -20.98 -0.21 12.37
CA ASP A 57 -21.84 0.90 11.98
C ASP A 57 -21.53 1.37 10.55
N TYR A 58 -22.59 1.55 9.75
CA TYR A 58 -22.48 1.85 8.33
C TYR A 58 -22.13 3.33 8.04
N PRO A 59 -22.81 4.34 8.60
CA PRO A 59 -22.57 5.74 8.24
C PRO A 59 -21.19 6.22 8.68
N GLN A 60 -20.69 5.72 9.81
CA GLN A 60 -19.33 5.98 10.28
C GLN A 60 -18.28 5.46 9.29
N LEU A 61 -18.48 4.24 8.77
CA LEU A 61 -17.57 3.60 7.81
C LEU A 61 -17.53 4.36 6.47
N GLU A 62 -18.70 4.75 5.94
CA GLU A 62 -18.84 5.51 4.70
C GLU A 62 -18.24 6.92 4.81
N SER A 63 -18.48 7.61 5.94
CA SER A 63 -17.91 8.92 6.24
C SER A 63 -16.38 8.87 6.32
N TYR A 64 -15.83 7.83 6.97
CA TYR A 64 -14.39 7.65 7.11
C TYR A 64 -13.71 7.26 5.79
N GLN A 65 -14.34 6.43 4.94
CA GLN A 65 -13.85 6.18 3.57
C GLN A 65 -13.78 7.48 2.77
N ARG A 66 -14.83 8.30 2.81
CA ARG A 66 -14.86 9.61 2.13
C ARG A 66 -13.74 10.54 2.64
N PHE A 67 -13.46 10.53 3.94
CA PHE A 67 -12.33 11.26 4.50
C PHE A 67 -10.99 10.75 3.95
N LEU A 68 -10.75 9.44 3.97
CA LEU A 68 -9.50 8.87 3.45
C LEU A 68 -9.30 9.13 1.95
N HIS A 69 -10.37 9.09 1.15
CA HIS A 69 -10.30 9.50 -0.26
C HIS A 69 -9.83 10.96 -0.41
N GLY A 70 -10.43 11.89 0.34
CA GLY A 70 -10.02 13.31 0.30
C GLY A 70 -8.59 13.54 0.80
N VAL A 71 -8.08 12.71 1.73
CA VAL A 71 -6.68 12.74 2.16
C VAL A 71 -5.75 12.18 1.08
N ALA A 72 -6.13 11.13 0.37
CA ALA A 72 -5.36 10.58 -0.75
C ALA A 72 -5.25 11.60 -1.90
N GLU A 73 -6.38 12.22 -2.27
CA GLU A 73 -6.47 13.28 -3.27
C GLU A 73 -5.62 14.51 -2.90
N TYR A 74 -5.65 14.93 -1.62
CA TYR A 74 -4.81 16.03 -1.11
C TYR A 74 -3.30 15.72 -1.13
N LEU A 75 -2.93 14.44 -1.02
CA LEU A 75 -1.55 13.96 -1.08
C LEU A 75 -1.11 13.56 -2.50
N GLU A 76 -1.92 13.86 -3.52
CA GLU A 76 -1.66 13.53 -4.93
C GLU A 76 -1.43 12.02 -5.18
N LEU A 77 -2.04 11.15 -4.36
CA LEU A 77 -1.99 9.70 -4.52
C LEU A 77 -3.04 9.22 -5.56
N ASP A 78 -2.64 8.31 -6.44
CA ASP A 78 -3.53 7.73 -7.46
C ASP A 78 -4.53 6.76 -6.82
N VAL A 79 -5.82 7.12 -6.86
CA VAL A 79 -6.93 6.31 -6.31
C VAL A 79 -7.62 5.57 -7.45
N SER A 80 -7.44 4.25 -7.49
CA SER A 80 -7.93 3.41 -8.59
C SER A 80 -9.42 3.09 -8.52
N ASP A 81 -9.90 2.68 -7.35
CA ASP A 81 -11.30 2.30 -7.12
C ASP A 81 -11.67 2.47 -5.64
N CYS A 82 -12.97 2.65 -5.39
CA CYS A 82 -13.60 2.78 -4.09
C CYS A 82 -14.80 1.84 -4.04
N TYR A 83 -14.62 0.65 -3.45
CA TYR A 83 -15.63 -0.40 -3.51
C TYR A 83 -16.04 -0.93 -2.13
N ALA A 84 -17.28 -1.41 -2.08
CA ALA A 84 -17.85 -2.11 -0.94
C ALA A 84 -17.77 -3.63 -1.16
N LEU A 85 -17.59 -4.38 -0.07
CA LEU A 85 -17.88 -5.82 -0.07
C LEU A 85 -19.25 -6.11 0.57
N PRO A 86 -19.89 -7.23 0.21
CA PRO A 86 -21.17 -7.63 0.82
C PRO A 86 -21.04 -7.78 2.35
N PRO A 87 -22.01 -7.28 3.15
CA PRO A 87 -21.94 -7.34 4.61
C PRO A 87 -21.89 -8.77 5.14
N GLN A 88 -20.98 -9.04 6.07
CA GLN A 88 -20.83 -10.36 6.68
C GLN A 88 -21.72 -10.45 7.93
N GLN A 89 -22.69 -11.37 7.92
CA GLN A 89 -23.58 -11.61 9.06
C GLN A 89 -23.00 -12.70 9.96
N THR A 90 -22.74 -12.38 11.22
CA THR A 90 -22.26 -13.32 12.23
C THR A 90 -23.29 -13.48 13.35
N THR A 91 -23.73 -14.71 13.62
CA THR A 91 -24.61 -15.04 14.73
C THR A 91 -23.78 -15.33 15.99
N VAL A 92 -23.86 -14.44 16.98
CA VAL A 92 -23.20 -14.62 18.29
C VAL A 92 -24.23 -15.13 19.29
N GLN A 93 -23.99 -16.33 19.82
CA GLN A 93 -24.87 -16.99 20.79
C GLN A 93 -24.24 -16.95 22.18
N ARG A 94 -24.99 -16.44 23.15
CA ARG A 94 -24.62 -16.47 24.57
C ARG A 94 -25.22 -17.71 25.22
N LEU A 95 -24.36 -18.57 25.75
CA LEU A 95 -24.77 -19.76 26.49
C LEU A 95 -25.06 -19.41 27.97
N ARG A 96 -25.92 -20.20 28.60
CA ARG A 96 -26.14 -20.11 30.06
C ARG A 96 -24.86 -20.49 30.83
N PRO A 97 -24.57 -19.88 31.99
CA PRO A 97 -23.45 -20.30 32.83
C PRO A 97 -23.50 -21.80 33.15
N ASN A 98 -22.37 -22.49 32.96
CA ASN A 98 -22.21 -23.94 33.18
C ASN A 98 -23.18 -24.82 32.35
N SER A 99 -23.65 -24.38 31.19
CA SER A 99 -24.55 -25.15 30.33
C SER A 99 -24.31 -24.89 28.84
N THR A 100 -24.71 -25.84 27.99
CA THR A 100 -24.71 -25.72 26.53
C THR A 100 -26.00 -25.11 25.97
N VAL A 101 -26.98 -24.79 26.83
CA VAL A 101 -28.25 -24.18 26.42
C VAL A 101 -28.03 -22.72 26.03
N ILE A 102 -28.41 -22.38 24.80
CA ILE A 102 -28.41 -21.00 24.28
C ILE A 102 -29.43 -20.17 25.08
N GLU A 103 -28.99 -19.01 25.56
CA GLU A 103 -29.81 -18.08 26.35
C GLU A 103 -30.25 -16.85 25.54
N SER A 104 -29.35 -16.29 24.72
CA SER A 104 -29.67 -15.23 23.78
C SER A 104 -28.81 -15.32 22.51
N GLU A 105 -29.37 -14.89 21.38
CA GLU A 105 -28.68 -14.82 20.09
C GLU A 105 -28.68 -13.37 19.59
N TYR A 106 -27.53 -12.93 19.09
CA TYR A 106 -27.31 -11.59 18.54
C TYR A 106 -26.80 -11.73 17.10
N LYS A 107 -27.36 -10.92 16.18
CA LYS A 107 -26.91 -10.87 14.79
C LYS A 107 -26.04 -9.64 14.60
N LEU A 108 -24.74 -9.85 14.40
CA LEU A 108 -23.78 -8.78 14.13
C LEU A 108 -23.51 -8.70 12.63
N THR A 109 -23.78 -7.54 12.03
CA THR A 109 -23.43 -7.23 10.65
C THR A 109 -22.09 -6.49 10.62
N THR A 110 -21.08 -7.08 10.00
CA THR A 110 -19.81 -6.38 9.72
C THR A 110 -19.85 -5.84 8.29
N TYR A 111 -19.72 -4.52 8.16
CA TYR A 111 -19.59 -3.82 6.88
C TYR A 111 -18.10 -3.66 6.53
N GLU A 112 -17.80 -3.71 5.24
CA GLU A 112 -16.44 -3.54 4.72
C GLU A 112 -16.44 -2.53 3.56
N ARG A 113 -15.41 -1.68 3.55
CA ARG A 113 -15.09 -0.71 2.50
C ARG A 113 -13.61 -0.81 2.16
N ASN A 114 -13.29 -0.72 0.88
CA ASN A 114 -11.92 -0.79 0.39
C ASN A 114 -11.65 0.43 -0.50
N LEU A 115 -10.52 1.08 -0.24
CA LEU A 115 -9.92 2.13 -1.05
C LEU A 115 -8.67 1.53 -1.70
N GLN A 116 -8.64 1.47 -3.03
CA GLN A 116 -7.50 0.96 -3.79
C GLN A 116 -6.62 2.13 -4.26
N LEU A 117 -5.34 2.08 -3.90
CA LEU A 117 -4.31 3.04 -4.31
C LEU A 117 -3.34 2.35 -5.28
N ASN A 118 -2.93 3.04 -6.34
CA ASN A 118 -1.93 2.54 -7.29
C ASN A 118 -0.64 3.39 -7.23
N ASN A 119 0.47 2.83 -7.69
CA ASN A 119 1.76 3.50 -7.93
C ASN A 119 2.21 4.41 -6.77
N VAL A 120 2.06 3.92 -5.54
CA VAL A 120 2.13 4.76 -4.34
C VAL A 120 3.57 5.10 -3.98
N ASP A 121 3.93 6.38 -4.02
CA ASP A 121 5.27 6.87 -3.69
C ASP A 121 5.66 6.60 -2.22
N ALA A 122 6.78 5.88 -2.02
CA ALA A 122 7.31 5.57 -0.69
C ALA A 122 7.54 6.77 0.27
N PRO A 123 7.90 8.00 -0.15
CA PRO A 123 8.00 9.14 0.78
C PRO A 123 6.64 9.74 1.20
N VAL A 124 5.60 9.60 0.38
CA VAL A 124 4.26 10.17 0.63
C VAL A 124 3.40 9.21 1.44
N TYR A 125 3.46 7.92 1.13
CA TYR A 125 2.65 6.87 1.76
C TYR A 125 2.68 6.84 3.31
N PRO A 126 3.82 7.01 4.00
CA PRO A 126 3.85 7.08 5.47
C PRO A 126 3.05 8.26 6.03
N GLN A 127 2.92 9.36 5.29
CA GLN A 127 2.15 10.54 5.69
C GLN A 127 0.65 10.24 5.64
N PHE A 128 0.20 9.61 4.55
CA PHE A 128 -1.15 9.07 4.42
C PHE A 128 -1.49 8.10 5.56
N LEU A 129 -0.62 7.12 5.83
CA LEU A 129 -0.83 6.16 6.92
C LEU A 129 -0.92 6.82 8.31
N ARG A 130 -0.14 7.89 8.57
CA ARG A 130 -0.22 8.63 9.82
C ARG A 130 -1.53 9.40 9.96
N LEU A 131 -2.01 10.05 8.89
CA LEU A 131 -3.30 10.74 8.90
C LEU A 131 -4.46 9.75 9.07
N ALA A 132 -4.42 8.61 8.38
CA ALA A 132 -5.40 7.54 8.53
C ALA A 132 -5.42 6.99 9.97
N GLN A 133 -4.25 6.67 10.54
CA GLN A 133 -4.17 6.21 11.93
C GLN A 133 -4.67 7.25 12.94
N ALA A 134 -4.35 8.53 12.75
CA ALA A 134 -4.73 9.60 13.67
C ALA A 134 -6.23 9.96 13.60
N ALA A 135 -6.86 9.74 12.44
CA ALA A 135 -8.29 10.01 12.22
C ALA A 135 -9.19 8.77 12.38
N LEU A 136 -8.63 7.61 12.78
CA LEU A 136 -9.38 6.36 12.90
C LEU A 136 -10.48 6.46 13.97
N PRO A 137 -11.77 6.33 13.61
CA PRO A 137 -12.86 6.47 14.55
C PRO A 137 -13.08 5.19 15.37
N GLU A 138 -13.73 5.33 16.53
CA GLU A 138 -14.01 4.21 17.43
C GLU A 138 -14.90 3.13 16.78
N GLY A 139 -14.63 1.85 17.05
CA GLY A 139 -15.38 0.74 16.48
C GLY A 139 -15.07 0.41 15.00
N VAL A 140 -14.18 1.19 14.36
CA VAL A 140 -13.66 0.92 13.01
C VAL A 140 -12.25 0.32 13.11
N SER A 141 -11.98 -0.66 12.25
CA SER A 141 -10.69 -1.29 12.08
C SER A 141 -10.14 -1.01 10.68
N LEU A 142 -8.87 -0.61 10.62
CA LEU A 142 -8.14 -0.32 9.39
C LEU A 142 -7.04 -1.36 9.19
N ARG A 143 -6.96 -1.94 8.00
CA ARG A 143 -5.91 -2.88 7.61
C ARG A 143 -5.46 -2.55 6.20
N VAL A 144 -4.15 -2.43 5.98
CA VAL A 144 -3.60 -2.24 4.62
C VAL A 144 -2.94 -3.54 4.17
N GLN A 145 -3.19 -3.91 2.92
CA GLN A 145 -2.71 -5.14 2.28
C GLN A 145 -2.33 -4.81 0.83
N GLU A 146 -1.42 -5.59 0.25
CA GLU A 146 -1.18 -5.57 -1.19
C GLU A 146 -2.43 -6.05 -1.94
N HIS A 147 -2.69 -5.49 -3.12
CA HIS A 147 -3.79 -5.95 -3.96
C HIS A 147 -3.40 -7.26 -4.64
N THR A 148 -4.17 -8.31 -4.40
CA THR A 148 -3.99 -9.65 -4.99
C THR A 148 -5.26 -10.08 -5.71
N ASP A 149 -5.14 -10.95 -6.71
CA ASP A 149 -6.26 -11.49 -7.49
C ASP A 149 -7.37 -12.07 -6.58
N ASP A 150 -7.00 -12.75 -5.48
CA ASP A 150 -7.93 -13.23 -4.44
C ASP A 150 -8.83 -12.11 -3.86
N CYS A 151 -8.31 -10.89 -3.75
CA CYS A 151 -9.06 -9.74 -3.24
C CYS A 151 -10.08 -9.21 -4.27
N GLU A 152 -9.77 -9.33 -5.56
CA GLU A 152 -10.68 -9.00 -6.66
C GLU A 152 -11.74 -10.11 -6.85
N GLU A 153 -11.37 -11.39 -6.85
CA GLU A 153 -12.31 -12.52 -6.93
C GLU A 153 -13.39 -12.45 -5.84
N ARG A 154 -13.03 -12.05 -4.61
CA ARG A 154 -13.97 -11.84 -3.48
C ARG A 154 -15.05 -10.78 -3.72
N ARG A 155 -14.92 -9.93 -4.74
CA ARG A 155 -15.95 -8.95 -5.17
C ARG A 155 -17.07 -9.63 -5.96
N TYR A 156 -16.76 -10.72 -6.66
CA TYR A 156 -17.66 -11.38 -7.61
C TYR A 156 -18.40 -12.55 -6.97
N VAL A 157 -19.52 -12.95 -7.58
CA VAL A 157 -20.26 -14.15 -7.19
C VAL A 157 -19.63 -15.36 -7.89
N PRO A 158 -19.21 -16.41 -7.18
CA PRO A 158 -18.63 -17.60 -7.80
C PRO A 158 -19.59 -18.28 -8.77
N ASP A 159 -19.11 -18.62 -9.96
CA ASP A 159 -19.85 -19.40 -10.95
C ASP A 159 -19.95 -20.87 -10.52
N LYS A 160 -21.17 -21.32 -10.23
CA LYS A 160 -21.46 -22.68 -9.78
C LYS A 160 -21.29 -23.72 -10.89
N GLU A 161 -21.69 -23.40 -12.12
CA GLU A 161 -21.63 -24.35 -13.23
C GLU A 161 -20.16 -24.65 -13.56
N LEU A 162 -19.33 -23.61 -13.56
CA LEU A 162 -17.87 -23.71 -13.73
C LEU A 162 -17.21 -24.53 -12.60
N LEU A 163 -17.65 -24.35 -11.35
CA LEU A 163 -17.18 -25.15 -10.21
C LEU A 163 -17.60 -26.62 -10.31
N ASP A 164 -18.85 -26.90 -10.64
CA ASP A 164 -19.37 -28.26 -10.79
C ASP A 164 -18.66 -29.00 -11.95
N LEU A 165 -18.42 -28.33 -13.08
CA LEU A 165 -17.65 -28.86 -14.21
C LEU A 165 -16.18 -29.14 -13.84
N LYS A 166 -15.53 -28.28 -13.02
CA LYS A 166 -14.18 -28.54 -12.49
C LYS A 166 -14.17 -29.82 -11.64
N VAL A 167 -15.14 -29.97 -10.74
CA VAL A 167 -15.27 -31.16 -9.87
C VAL A 167 -15.56 -32.42 -10.68
N GLU A 168 -16.36 -32.34 -11.75
CA GLU A 168 -16.58 -33.47 -12.67
C GLU A 168 -15.30 -33.84 -13.42
N LEU A 169 -14.55 -32.87 -13.93
CA LEU A 169 -13.28 -33.07 -14.62
C LEU A 169 -12.23 -33.74 -13.69
N GLU A 170 -12.14 -33.30 -12.44
CA GLU A 170 -11.31 -33.95 -11.41
C GLU A 170 -11.70 -35.42 -11.19
N ARG A 171 -13.00 -35.73 -11.09
CA ARG A 171 -13.50 -37.11 -10.97
C ARG A 171 -13.19 -37.96 -12.20
N MET A 172 -13.14 -37.35 -13.40
CA MET A 172 -12.80 -38.01 -14.66
C MET A 172 -11.30 -38.20 -14.90
N GLY A 173 -10.43 -37.79 -13.96
CA GLY A 173 -8.98 -38.00 -14.02
C GLY A 173 -8.15 -36.73 -14.22
N GLY A 174 -8.76 -35.55 -14.16
CA GLY A 174 -8.06 -34.27 -14.23
C GLY A 174 -7.65 -33.84 -15.66
N PRO A 175 -7.08 -32.64 -15.80
CA PRO A 175 -6.75 -32.08 -17.11
C PRO A 175 -5.63 -32.87 -17.79
N THR A 176 -5.84 -33.23 -19.06
CA THR A 176 -4.83 -33.91 -19.87
C THR A 176 -3.62 -33.01 -20.05
N THR A 177 -2.46 -33.44 -19.52
CA THR A 177 -1.21 -32.67 -19.58
C THR A 177 -0.63 -32.68 -21.00
N THR A 178 -1.14 -31.77 -21.85
CA THR A 178 -0.60 -31.50 -23.17
C THR A 178 0.81 -30.91 -23.05
N LYS A 179 1.81 -31.79 -23.07
CA LYS A 179 3.22 -31.40 -23.17
C LYS A 179 3.42 -30.58 -24.45
N LYS A 180 3.53 -29.26 -24.32
CA LYS A 180 4.06 -28.39 -25.38
C LYS A 180 5.48 -28.87 -25.70
N LYS A 181 5.70 -29.25 -26.96
CA LYS A 181 7.02 -29.46 -27.55
C LYS A 181 7.58 -28.13 -28.06
#